data_AF-A0A953QJL5-F1
#
_entry.id   AF-A0A953QJL5-F1
#
_cell.length_a   1.000
_cell.length_b   1.000
_cell.length_c   1.000
_cell.angle_alpha   90.00
_cell.angle_beta   90.00
_cell.angle_gamma   90.00
#
_symmetry.space_group_name_H-M   'P 1'
#
loop_
_entity.id
_entity.type
_entity.pdbx_description
1 polymer ?
#
loop_
_entity_poly.entity_id
_entity_poly.type
_entity_poly.pdbx_seq_one_letter_code
_entity_poly.pdbx_strand_id
1 'polypeptide(L)'
;MKQNPLLWLSGYCALPLAAIVVALAFLSGCSGVQRDPPVEVWDDMKRQGKFKPQWENDLFADHRDSRVPPAGTVARGHLGEDTAYSTGFVGDMYVGKSPVPVTIDLLKKGQAKFGTYCTPCHDREGTGQGIVPTRVPSWQPSNLMEDRVVQFADGDIFNVITEGRRTMPPYKYQISVEDRWAIVAYLRVLQRAAHGSMGDVPQDQKAALEKMN
;
A
#
# COMPACT_ATOMS: atom_id res chain seq x y z
N MET A 1 -66.21 -34.51 46.68
CA MET A 1 -65.28 -33.44 46.28
C MET A 1 -64.79 -33.74 44.87
N LYS A 2 -65.29 -33.05 43.84
CA LYS A 2 -64.92 -33.29 42.44
C LYS A 2 -63.72 -32.41 42.10
N GLN A 3 -62.54 -33.01 41.93
CA GLN A 3 -61.37 -32.30 41.40
C GLN A 3 -61.64 -31.95 39.93
N ASN A 4 -61.45 -30.68 39.56
CA ASN A 4 -61.74 -30.19 38.22
C ASN A 4 -60.52 -30.42 37.30
N PRO A 5 -60.57 -31.37 36.35
CA PRO A 5 -59.40 -31.81 35.57
C PRO A 5 -58.86 -30.73 34.61
N LEU A 6 -59.64 -29.68 34.34
CA LEU A 6 -59.25 -28.55 33.49
C LEU A 6 -58.17 -27.64 34.11
N LEU A 7 -58.04 -27.60 35.44
CA LEU A 7 -56.99 -26.82 36.11
C LEU A 7 -55.62 -27.51 36.07
N TRP A 8 -55.57 -28.83 35.86
CA TRP A 8 -54.31 -29.57 35.72
C TRP A 8 -53.76 -29.50 34.29
N LEU A 9 -54.60 -29.53 33.25
CA LEU A 9 -54.14 -29.42 31.86
C LEU A 9 -53.58 -28.03 31.50
N SER A 10 -54.08 -26.96 32.11
CA SER A 10 -53.60 -25.59 31.86
C SER A 10 -52.27 -25.28 32.55
N GLY A 11 -52.06 -25.75 33.78
CA GLY A 11 -50.82 -25.54 34.53
C GLY A 11 -49.61 -26.33 33.98
N TYR A 12 -49.84 -27.58 33.55
CA TYR A 12 -48.76 -28.46 33.08
C TYR A 12 -48.28 -28.16 31.65
N CYS A 13 -49.08 -27.46 30.82
CA CYS A 13 -48.64 -26.97 29.50
C CYS A 13 -48.01 -25.58 29.55
N ALA A 14 -48.47 -24.69 30.46
CA ALA A 14 -47.96 -23.32 30.54
C ALA A 14 -46.54 -23.22 31.11
N LEU A 15 -46.20 -24.05 32.11
CA LEU A 15 -44.88 -24.09 32.73
C LEU A 15 -43.73 -24.51 31.78
N PRO A 16 -43.84 -25.61 31.00
CA PRO A 16 -42.78 -25.97 30.06
C PRO A 16 -42.67 -24.98 28.89
N LEU A 17 -43.78 -24.38 28.43
CA LEU A 17 -43.75 -23.30 27.43
C LEU A 17 -43.01 -22.07 27.95
N ALA A 18 -43.29 -21.64 29.19
CA ALA A 18 -42.56 -20.55 29.81
C ALA A 18 -41.07 -20.87 29.98
N ALA A 19 -40.73 -22.10 30.38
CA ALA A 19 -39.33 -22.55 30.49
C ALA A 19 -38.62 -22.57 29.12
N ILE A 20 -39.29 -22.97 28.05
CA ILE A 20 -38.75 -22.95 26.68
C ILE A 20 -38.54 -21.51 26.21
N VAL A 21 -39.49 -20.60 26.46
CA VAL A 21 -39.34 -19.17 26.11
C VAL A 21 -38.17 -18.54 26.87
N VAL A 22 -38.03 -18.83 28.17
CA VAL A 22 -36.89 -18.38 28.98
C VAL A 22 -35.58 -18.97 28.45
N ALA A 23 -35.53 -20.26 28.13
CA ALA A 23 -34.34 -20.90 27.56
C ALA A 23 -33.94 -20.32 26.20
N LEU A 24 -34.92 -20.04 25.33
CA LEU A 24 -34.69 -19.37 24.04
C LEU A 24 -34.22 -17.93 24.21
N ALA A 25 -34.69 -17.21 25.23
CA ALA A 25 -34.21 -15.86 25.56
C ALA A 25 -32.78 -15.84 26.11
N PHE A 26 -32.34 -16.89 26.81
CA PHE A 26 -30.94 -17.04 27.21
C PHE A 26 -30.02 -17.43 26.03
N LEU A 27 -30.54 -18.14 25.03
CA LEU A 27 -29.80 -18.52 23.82
C LEU A 27 -29.63 -17.36 22.82
N SER A 28 -30.45 -16.31 22.87
CA SER A 28 -30.31 -15.12 22.03
C SER A 28 -29.27 -14.10 22.55
N GLY A 29 -28.68 -14.34 23.73
CA GLY A 29 -27.78 -13.39 24.41
C GLY A 29 -26.33 -13.34 23.90
N CYS A 30 -25.90 -14.25 23.01
CA CYS A 30 -24.49 -14.35 22.62
C CYS A 30 -24.30 -14.41 21.10
N SER A 31 -24.70 -13.39 20.37
CA SER A 31 -24.16 -13.16 19.02
C SER A 31 -24.15 -11.67 18.66
N GLY A 32 -23.27 -10.91 19.32
CA GLY A 32 -23.02 -9.52 18.97
C GLY A 32 -21.52 -9.28 18.89
N VAL A 33 -20.99 -9.08 17.68
CA VAL A 33 -19.71 -8.37 17.54
C VAL A 33 -19.93 -6.98 18.15
N GLN A 34 -19.30 -6.69 19.30
CA GLN A 34 -19.38 -5.37 19.91
C GLN A 34 -18.69 -4.37 18.99
N ARG A 35 -19.46 -3.45 18.41
CA ARG A 35 -18.98 -2.41 17.49
C ARG A 35 -18.74 -1.07 18.19
N ASP A 36 -19.33 -0.89 19.36
CA ASP A 36 -19.16 0.32 20.15
C ASP A 36 -17.78 0.32 20.85
N PRO A 37 -17.12 1.49 20.94
CA PRO A 37 -15.92 1.64 21.73
C PRO A 37 -16.13 1.10 23.17
N PRO A 38 -15.14 0.41 23.75
CA PRO A 38 -15.26 -0.11 25.10
C PRO A 38 -15.43 1.03 26.11
N VAL A 39 -16.21 0.78 27.16
CA VAL A 39 -16.38 1.75 28.26
C VAL A 39 -15.05 1.92 28.98
N GLU A 40 -14.57 3.15 29.04
CA GLU A 40 -13.31 3.49 29.70
C GLU A 40 -13.57 3.96 31.13
N VAL A 41 -13.32 3.09 32.11
CA VAL A 41 -13.52 3.39 33.54
C VAL A 41 -12.55 4.46 34.05
N TRP A 42 -11.31 4.42 33.55
CA TRP A 42 -10.31 5.46 33.79
C TRP A 42 -9.77 5.95 32.45
N ASP A 43 -10.08 7.20 32.12
CA ASP A 43 -9.63 7.90 30.90
C ASP A 43 -8.43 8.82 31.16
N ASP A 44 -7.91 8.82 32.39
CA ASP A 44 -6.80 9.70 32.74
C ASP A 44 -5.60 9.45 31.83
N MET A 45 -5.15 10.51 31.16
CA MET A 45 -4.10 10.53 30.15
C MET A 45 -4.29 9.68 28.87
N LYS A 46 -5.42 9.03 28.62
CA LYS A 46 -5.63 8.34 27.32
C LYS A 46 -5.96 9.36 26.22
N ARG A 47 -6.90 10.26 26.51
CA ARG A 47 -7.16 11.48 25.73
C ARG A 47 -6.44 12.65 26.36
N GLN A 48 -5.33 13.05 25.75
CA GLN A 48 -4.50 14.15 26.23
C GLN A 48 -4.85 15.42 25.47
N GLY A 49 -4.88 16.57 26.16
CA GLY A 49 -5.08 17.90 25.57
C GLY A 49 -3.87 18.42 24.79
N LYS A 50 -3.34 17.60 23.87
CA LYS A 50 -2.23 17.95 22.98
C LYS A 50 -2.55 17.48 21.57
N PHE A 51 -2.08 18.24 20.58
CA PHE A 51 -2.22 17.85 19.18
C PHE A 51 -1.36 16.63 18.86
N LYS A 52 -1.91 15.72 18.05
CA LYS A 52 -1.25 14.47 17.65
C LYS A 52 -1.18 14.39 16.12
N PRO A 53 -0.15 13.73 15.54
CA PRO A 53 -0.12 13.47 14.10
C PRO A 53 -1.37 12.70 13.67
N GLN A 54 -2.00 13.15 12.57
CA GLN A 54 -3.21 12.52 12.00
C GLN A 54 -4.41 12.48 12.96
N TRP A 55 -4.52 13.46 13.85
CA TRP A 55 -5.65 13.59 14.79
C TRP A 55 -6.64 14.67 14.35
N GLU A 56 -7.84 14.60 14.91
CA GLU A 56 -8.92 15.55 14.63
C GLU A 56 -8.83 16.80 15.53
N ASN A 57 -9.25 17.95 15.00
CA ASN A 57 -9.22 19.21 15.76
C ASN A 57 -10.19 20.26 15.23
N ASP A 58 -11.08 20.72 16.10
CA ASP A 58 -12.14 21.67 15.77
C ASP A 58 -11.68 23.13 15.60
N LEU A 59 -10.40 23.42 15.86
CA LEU A 59 -9.83 24.75 15.64
C LEU A 59 -9.80 25.15 14.15
N PHE A 60 -9.70 24.17 13.25
CA PHE A 60 -9.58 24.40 11.81
C PHE A 60 -10.77 23.82 11.04
N ALA A 61 -11.16 24.49 9.95
CA ALA A 61 -12.34 24.12 9.15
C ALA A 61 -12.27 22.71 8.51
N ASP A 62 -11.07 22.17 8.33
CA ASP A 62 -10.83 20.82 7.78
C ASP A 62 -10.67 19.75 8.87
N HIS A 63 -10.89 20.11 10.14
CA HIS A 63 -10.77 19.25 11.33
C HIS A 63 -9.43 18.51 11.47
N ARG A 64 -8.34 19.01 10.87
CA ARG A 64 -7.03 18.34 10.86
C ARG A 64 -6.01 19.04 11.75
N ASP A 65 -5.40 18.27 12.65
CA ASP A 65 -4.22 18.73 13.41
C ASP A 65 -3.00 18.96 12.51
N SER A 66 -2.72 18.02 11.60
CA SER A 66 -1.58 18.10 10.70
C SER A 66 -1.80 19.19 9.65
N ARG A 67 -1.13 20.34 9.83
CA ARG A 67 -1.18 21.48 8.91
C ARG A 67 -0.22 21.32 7.74
N VAL A 68 -0.62 21.86 6.58
CA VAL A 68 0.25 21.93 5.40
C VAL A 68 1.26 23.07 5.61
N PRO A 69 2.58 22.83 5.41
CA PRO A 69 3.57 23.89 5.44
C PRO A 69 3.27 24.98 4.39
N PRO A 70 3.59 26.26 4.65
CA PRO A 70 3.46 27.31 3.64
C PRO A 70 4.24 26.99 2.36
N ALA A 71 3.73 27.43 1.21
CA ALA A 71 4.38 27.19 -0.06
C ALA A 71 5.78 27.82 -0.10
N GLY A 72 6.74 27.11 -0.70
CA GLY A 72 8.13 27.57 -0.84
C GLY A 72 9.03 27.41 0.39
N THR A 73 8.52 26.86 1.50
CA THR A 73 9.37 26.61 2.68
C THR A 73 10.29 25.42 2.46
N VAL A 74 11.56 25.57 2.85
CA VAL A 74 12.56 24.49 2.84
C VAL A 74 12.91 24.12 4.28
N ALA A 75 12.72 22.86 4.66
CA ALA A 75 13.09 22.38 5.98
C ALA A 75 14.61 22.22 6.10
N ARG A 76 15.16 22.41 7.30
CA ARG A 76 16.59 22.16 7.56
C ARG A 76 16.94 20.71 7.19
N GLY A 77 18.05 20.52 6.48
CA GLY A 77 18.49 19.22 5.99
C GLY A 77 17.74 18.69 4.76
N HIS A 78 16.77 19.46 4.21
CA HIS A 78 15.98 19.08 3.04
C HIS A 78 16.19 20.05 1.86
N LEU A 79 17.36 20.71 1.81
CA LEU A 79 17.70 21.63 0.72
C LEU A 79 17.81 20.92 -0.64
N GLY A 80 18.26 19.66 -0.64
CA GLY A 80 18.48 18.91 -1.88
C GLY A 80 19.66 19.46 -2.70
N GLU A 81 20.82 19.63 -2.06
CA GLU A 81 22.03 20.20 -2.70
C GLU A 81 22.45 19.44 -3.96
N ASP A 82 22.41 18.11 -3.91
CA ASP A 82 22.60 17.27 -5.08
C ASP A 82 21.26 17.16 -5.84
N THR A 83 21.09 17.97 -6.88
CA THR A 83 19.88 17.96 -7.72
C THR A 83 19.74 16.64 -8.47
N ALA A 84 20.85 16.01 -8.88
CA ALA A 84 20.83 14.74 -9.59
C ALA A 84 20.24 13.64 -8.70
N TYR A 85 20.65 13.58 -7.44
CA TYR A 85 20.11 12.64 -6.46
C TYR A 85 18.70 13.00 -5.99
N SER A 86 18.44 14.27 -5.65
CA SER A 86 17.18 14.66 -5.00
C SER A 86 16.00 14.76 -5.97
N THR A 87 16.23 15.24 -7.20
CA THR A 87 15.20 15.52 -8.20
C THR A 87 15.29 14.63 -9.44
N GLY A 88 16.44 14.01 -9.71
CA GLY A 88 16.68 13.27 -10.95
C GLY A 88 17.07 14.15 -12.15
N PHE A 89 17.38 15.43 -11.92
CA PHE A 89 17.77 16.40 -12.94
C PHE A 89 19.20 16.91 -12.77
N VAL A 90 19.87 17.15 -13.90
CA VAL A 90 21.12 17.92 -14.01
C VAL A 90 20.88 19.07 -14.97
N GLY A 91 20.79 20.28 -14.43
CA GLY A 91 20.24 21.43 -15.17
C GLY A 91 18.78 21.14 -15.57
N ASP A 92 18.46 21.36 -16.84
CA ASP A 92 17.11 21.12 -17.38
C ASP A 92 16.92 19.72 -17.99
N MET A 93 17.89 18.81 -17.81
CA MET A 93 17.88 17.47 -18.39
C MET A 93 17.75 16.39 -17.32
N TYR A 94 17.09 15.28 -17.68
CA TYR A 94 17.07 14.09 -16.85
C TYR A 94 18.46 13.48 -16.74
N VAL A 95 18.79 13.00 -15.54
CA VAL A 95 19.98 12.20 -15.31
C VAL A 95 19.86 10.90 -16.12
N GLY A 96 20.84 10.63 -16.99
CA GLY A 96 20.83 9.43 -17.83
C GLY A 96 20.91 8.13 -17.04
N LYS A 97 21.72 8.09 -15.98
CA LYS A 97 21.96 6.92 -15.13
C LYS A 97 21.91 7.27 -13.65
N SER A 98 21.30 6.40 -12.85
CA SER A 98 21.20 6.56 -11.39
C SER A 98 22.54 6.98 -10.77
N PRO A 99 22.58 8.07 -9.97
CA PRO A 99 23.79 8.49 -9.27
C PRO A 99 24.15 7.56 -8.09
N VAL A 100 23.22 6.68 -7.69
CA VAL A 100 23.40 5.74 -6.57
C VAL A 100 24.09 4.46 -7.06
N PRO A 101 25.14 3.97 -6.38
CA PRO A 101 25.80 2.72 -6.73
C PRO A 101 24.85 1.53 -6.57
N VAL A 102 24.78 0.69 -7.59
CA VAL A 102 23.92 -0.50 -7.58
C VAL A 102 24.58 -1.59 -6.74
N THR A 103 24.03 -1.84 -5.55
CA THR A 103 24.42 -2.93 -4.65
C THR A 103 23.31 -3.97 -4.52
N ILE A 104 23.64 -5.18 -4.08
CA ILE A 104 22.62 -6.22 -3.85
C ILE A 104 21.59 -5.77 -2.80
N ASP A 105 22.01 -5.05 -1.77
CA ASP A 105 21.08 -4.53 -0.76
C ASP A 105 20.15 -3.46 -1.32
N LEU A 106 20.66 -2.58 -2.18
CA LEU A 106 19.83 -1.61 -2.91
C LEU A 106 18.79 -2.34 -3.76
N LEU A 107 19.18 -3.39 -4.48
CA LEU A 107 18.27 -4.16 -5.32
C LEU A 107 17.21 -4.90 -4.51
N LYS A 108 17.57 -5.50 -3.37
CA LYS A 108 16.60 -6.12 -2.44
C LYS A 108 15.62 -5.09 -1.88
N LYS A 109 16.11 -3.90 -1.51
CA LYS A 109 15.26 -2.79 -1.08
C LYS A 109 14.32 -2.35 -2.20
N GLY A 110 14.85 -2.20 -3.41
CA GLY A 110 14.11 -1.86 -4.62
C GLY A 110 13.01 -2.87 -4.93
N GLN A 111 13.32 -4.16 -4.85
CA GLN A 111 12.35 -5.24 -5.02
C GLN A 111 11.21 -5.15 -3.99
N ALA A 112 11.54 -4.98 -2.71
CA ALA A 112 10.53 -4.86 -1.66
C ALA A 112 9.62 -3.63 -1.87
N LYS A 113 10.22 -2.50 -2.25
CA LYS A 113 9.49 -1.24 -2.48
C LYS A 113 8.64 -1.29 -3.76
N PHE A 114 9.17 -1.83 -4.85
CA PHE A 114 8.40 -2.09 -6.06
C PHE A 114 7.23 -3.03 -5.77
N GLY A 115 7.50 -4.11 -5.04
CA GLY A 115 6.53 -5.06 -4.49
C GLY A 115 5.37 -4.40 -3.76
N THR A 116 5.66 -3.36 -2.97
CA THR A 116 4.68 -2.66 -2.13
C THR A 116 3.88 -1.61 -2.90
N TYR A 117 4.56 -0.76 -3.67
CA TYR A 117 3.96 0.45 -4.24
C TYR A 117 3.59 0.34 -5.72
N CYS A 118 4.31 -0.48 -6.49
CA CYS A 118 4.22 -0.51 -7.95
C CYS A 118 3.39 -1.69 -8.45
N THR A 119 3.54 -2.88 -7.85
CA THR A 119 2.87 -4.10 -8.30
C THR A 119 1.35 -4.07 -8.33
N PRO A 120 0.62 -3.30 -7.47
CA PRO A 120 -0.84 -3.24 -7.57
C PRO A 120 -1.34 -2.80 -8.96
N CYS A 121 -0.57 -1.95 -9.65
CA CYS A 121 -0.87 -1.49 -11.00
C CYS A 121 0.02 -2.16 -12.05
N HIS A 122 1.33 -2.24 -11.79
CA HIS A 122 2.32 -2.67 -12.79
C HIS A 122 2.64 -4.17 -12.77
N ASP A 123 1.99 -4.98 -11.93
CA ASP A 123 2.32 -6.39 -11.64
C ASP A 123 3.79 -6.62 -11.21
N ARG A 124 4.18 -7.88 -11.00
CA ARG A 124 5.54 -8.23 -10.51
C ARG A 124 6.56 -8.26 -11.64
N GLU A 125 6.11 -8.57 -12.84
CA GLU A 125 6.91 -8.61 -14.06
C GLU A 125 7.02 -7.23 -14.73
N GLY A 126 6.28 -6.22 -14.27
CA GLY A 126 6.27 -4.87 -14.82
C GLY A 126 5.41 -4.72 -16.08
N THR A 127 4.51 -5.65 -16.38
CA THR A 127 3.77 -5.66 -17.66
C THR A 127 2.56 -4.74 -17.68
N GLY A 128 2.13 -4.21 -16.53
CA GLY A 128 0.96 -3.35 -16.42
C GLY A 128 -0.36 -4.09 -16.18
N GLN A 129 -0.30 -5.39 -15.89
CA GLN A 129 -1.45 -6.28 -15.66
C GLN A 129 -1.71 -6.51 -14.16
N GLY A 130 -1.42 -5.52 -13.32
CA GLY A 130 -1.69 -5.58 -11.88
C GLY A 130 -3.19 -5.71 -11.57
N ILE A 131 -3.51 -5.99 -10.30
CA ILE A 131 -4.90 -6.20 -9.85
C ILE A 131 -5.79 -4.95 -10.06
N VAL A 132 -5.21 -3.74 -9.99
CA VAL A 132 -5.93 -2.48 -10.18
C VAL A 132 -6.48 -2.34 -11.60
N PRO A 133 -5.66 -2.40 -12.68
CA PRO A 133 -6.17 -2.32 -14.05
C PRO A 133 -7.15 -3.43 -14.42
N THR A 134 -7.07 -4.61 -13.79
CA THR A 134 -8.06 -5.69 -14.00
C THR A 134 -9.45 -5.32 -13.47
N ARG A 135 -9.52 -4.47 -12.44
CA ARG A 135 -10.77 -4.04 -11.78
C ARG A 135 -11.25 -2.67 -12.25
N VAL A 136 -10.32 -1.82 -12.69
CA VAL A 136 -10.58 -0.45 -13.17
C VAL A 136 -9.94 -0.29 -14.56
N PRO A 137 -10.62 -0.75 -15.63
CA PRO A 137 -10.02 -0.78 -16.97
C PRO A 137 -9.67 0.59 -17.55
N SER A 138 -10.21 1.68 -17.00
CA SER A 138 -9.84 3.04 -17.40
C SER A 138 -8.45 3.46 -16.91
N TRP A 139 -7.87 2.73 -15.96
CA TRP A 139 -6.55 3.00 -15.40
C TRP A 139 -5.56 1.92 -15.85
N GLN A 140 -5.25 1.93 -17.15
CA GLN A 140 -4.21 1.07 -17.71
C GLN A 140 -2.83 1.74 -17.60
N PRO A 141 -1.93 1.20 -16.77
CA PRO A 141 -0.54 1.61 -16.79
C PRO A 141 0.16 1.14 -18.07
N SER A 142 1.25 1.81 -18.44
CA SER A 142 2.10 1.33 -19.53
C SER A 142 2.86 0.07 -19.11
N ASN A 143 3.11 -0.82 -20.08
CA ASN A 143 4.04 -1.93 -19.89
C ASN A 143 5.46 -1.38 -19.78
N LEU A 144 6.12 -1.66 -18.66
CA LEU A 144 7.45 -1.13 -18.34
C LEU A 144 8.58 -1.83 -19.11
N MET A 145 8.26 -2.94 -19.79
CA MET A 145 9.17 -3.70 -20.64
C MET A 145 9.14 -3.23 -22.10
N GLU A 146 8.24 -2.32 -22.49
CA GLU A 146 8.24 -1.75 -23.84
C GLU A 146 9.55 -0.99 -24.12
N ASP A 147 10.10 -1.13 -25.33
CA ASP A 147 11.35 -0.47 -25.76
C ASP A 147 11.34 1.04 -25.47
N ARG A 148 10.19 1.69 -25.68
CA ARG A 148 9.99 3.11 -25.39
C ARG A 148 10.27 3.45 -23.93
N VAL A 149 9.85 2.60 -22.98
CA VAL A 149 10.04 2.80 -21.54
C VAL A 149 11.44 2.35 -21.10
N VAL A 150 11.97 1.29 -21.71
CA VAL A 150 13.36 0.85 -21.49
C VAL A 150 14.35 1.96 -21.87
N GLN A 151 14.07 2.71 -22.93
CA GLN A 151 14.90 3.83 -23.39
C GLN A 151 14.79 5.11 -22.55
N PHE A 152 13.89 5.19 -21.57
CA PHE A 152 13.82 6.36 -20.69
C PHE A 152 15.14 6.55 -19.93
N ALA A 153 15.47 7.80 -19.61
CA ALA A 153 16.56 8.07 -18.67
C ALA A 153 16.17 7.62 -17.26
N ASP A 154 17.14 7.21 -16.43
CA ASP A 154 16.86 6.82 -15.05
C ASP A 154 16.19 7.97 -14.25
N GLY A 155 16.58 9.21 -14.53
CA GLY A 155 15.95 10.41 -13.98
C GLY A 155 14.50 10.64 -14.41
N ASP A 156 14.11 10.22 -15.62
CA ASP A 156 12.70 10.32 -16.07
C ASP A 156 11.83 9.35 -15.27
N ILE A 157 12.29 8.11 -15.09
CA ILE A 157 11.60 7.12 -14.25
C ILE A 157 11.50 7.62 -12.80
N PHE A 158 12.59 8.16 -12.25
CA PHE A 158 12.58 8.77 -10.91
C PHE A 158 11.56 9.91 -10.80
N ASN A 159 11.49 10.78 -11.80
CA ASN A 159 10.56 11.90 -11.83
C ASN A 159 9.09 11.42 -11.94
N VAL A 160 8.82 10.40 -12.76
CA VAL A 160 7.48 9.79 -12.84
C VAL A 160 7.04 9.23 -11.49
N ILE A 161 7.94 8.62 -10.72
CA ILE A 161 7.63 8.16 -9.35
C ILE A 161 7.38 9.37 -8.42
N THR A 162 8.17 10.43 -8.57
CA THR A 162 8.14 11.60 -7.68
C THR A 162 6.89 12.45 -7.91
N GLU A 163 6.66 12.90 -9.14
CA GLU A 163 5.61 13.86 -9.51
C GLU A 163 4.39 13.22 -10.17
N GLY A 164 4.45 11.93 -10.49
CA GLY A 164 3.39 11.23 -11.21
C GLY A 164 3.42 11.54 -12.71
N ARG A 165 2.55 10.88 -13.47
CA ARG A 165 2.39 11.13 -14.91
C ARG A 165 1.01 10.71 -15.38
N ARG A 166 0.26 11.66 -15.94
CA ARG A 166 -1.12 11.45 -16.43
C ARG A 166 -2.00 10.88 -15.30
N THR A 167 -2.43 9.62 -15.42
CA THR A 167 -3.28 8.92 -14.45
C THR A 167 -2.50 8.33 -13.28
N MET A 168 -1.16 8.23 -13.38
CA MET A 168 -0.32 7.77 -12.28
C MET A 168 -0.11 8.90 -11.26
N PRO A 169 -0.51 8.73 -9.98
CA PRO A 169 -0.33 9.75 -8.96
C PRO A 169 1.14 9.90 -8.54
N PRO A 170 1.51 11.05 -7.93
CA PRO A 170 2.82 11.23 -7.31
C PRO A 170 2.98 10.35 -6.06
N TYR A 171 4.17 9.79 -5.88
CA TYR A 171 4.54 8.99 -4.69
C TYR A 171 5.56 9.68 -3.78
N LYS A 172 5.89 10.96 -4.03
CA LYS A 172 6.97 11.66 -3.29
C LYS A 172 6.77 11.77 -1.78
N TYR A 173 5.53 11.67 -1.30
CA TYR A 173 5.21 11.74 0.12
C TYR A 173 5.22 10.37 0.82
N GLN A 174 5.14 9.29 0.06
CA GLN A 174 5.08 7.92 0.56
C GLN A 174 6.42 7.17 0.40
N ILE A 175 7.22 7.55 -0.60
CA ILE A 175 8.48 6.88 -0.95
C ILE A 175 9.62 7.90 -0.84
N SER A 176 10.64 7.59 -0.03
CA SER A 176 11.82 8.44 0.12
C SER A 176 12.65 8.53 -1.17
N VAL A 177 13.48 9.57 -1.32
CA VAL A 177 14.39 9.74 -2.48
C VAL A 177 15.24 8.48 -2.71
N GLU A 178 15.82 7.94 -1.63
CA GLU A 178 16.64 6.73 -1.68
C GLU A 178 15.84 5.51 -2.18
N ASP A 179 14.61 5.33 -1.67
CA ASP A 179 13.74 4.22 -2.07
C ASP A 179 13.29 4.36 -3.53
N ARG A 180 13.10 5.59 -4.03
CA ARG A 180 12.80 5.84 -5.46
C ARG A 180 13.96 5.39 -6.35
N TRP A 181 15.21 5.71 -6.00
CA TRP A 181 16.38 5.20 -6.72
C TRP A 181 16.52 3.68 -6.64
N ALA A 182 16.23 3.09 -5.48
CA ALA A 182 16.21 1.63 -5.32
C ALA A 182 15.18 0.97 -6.25
N ILE A 183 13.97 1.55 -6.36
CA ILE A 183 12.94 1.09 -7.30
C ILE A 183 13.43 1.21 -8.74
N VAL A 184 14.05 2.33 -9.13
CA VAL A 184 14.60 2.52 -10.48
C VAL A 184 15.66 1.45 -10.78
N ALA A 185 16.59 1.21 -9.86
CA ALA A 185 17.63 0.18 -10.01
C ALA A 185 17.01 -1.22 -10.17
N TYR A 186 16.00 -1.57 -9.36
CA TYR A 186 15.30 -2.84 -9.48
C TYR A 186 14.52 -2.97 -10.79
N LEU A 187 13.87 -1.90 -11.25
CA LEU A 187 13.19 -1.89 -12.55
C LEU A 187 14.16 -2.15 -13.71
N ARG A 188 15.39 -1.62 -13.65
CA ARG A 188 16.42 -1.94 -14.66
C ARG A 188 16.82 -3.40 -14.67
N VAL A 189 16.83 -4.06 -13.50
CA VAL A 189 17.05 -5.50 -13.41
C VAL A 189 15.89 -6.26 -14.06
N LEU A 190 14.63 -5.87 -13.80
CA LEU A 190 13.47 -6.47 -14.45
C LEU A 190 13.51 -6.33 -15.97
N GLN A 191 13.83 -5.14 -16.47
CA GLN A 191 13.98 -4.89 -17.91
C GLN A 191 15.09 -5.74 -18.52
N ARG A 192 16.23 -5.89 -17.85
CA ARG A 192 17.32 -6.74 -18.33
C ARG A 192 16.96 -8.23 -18.28
N ALA A 193 16.18 -8.67 -17.29
CA ALA A 193 15.69 -10.04 -17.21
C ALA A 193 14.67 -10.35 -18.32
N ALA A 194 13.79 -9.41 -18.65
CA ALA A 194 12.79 -9.56 -19.72
C ALA A 194 13.42 -9.55 -21.13
N HIS A 195 14.48 -8.76 -21.33
CA HIS A 195 15.20 -8.60 -22.61
C HIS A 195 16.54 -9.34 -22.66
N GLY A 196 16.72 -10.36 -21.82
CA GLY A 196 17.96 -11.12 -21.74
C GLY A 196 18.33 -11.76 -23.08
N SER A 197 19.61 -11.69 -23.43
CA SER A 197 20.15 -12.32 -24.63
C SER A 197 21.07 -13.51 -24.27
N MET A 198 21.38 -14.38 -25.24
CA MET A 198 22.43 -15.41 -25.05
C MET A 198 23.81 -14.82 -24.72
N GLY A 199 24.01 -13.52 -24.95
CA GLY A 199 25.20 -12.79 -24.52
C GLY A 199 25.29 -12.60 -23.00
N ASP A 200 24.15 -12.55 -22.30
CA ASP A 200 24.07 -12.32 -20.85
C ASP A 200 24.29 -13.59 -20.02
N VAL A 201 24.22 -14.76 -20.66
CA VAL A 201 24.39 -16.07 -20.01
C VAL A 201 25.88 -16.35 -19.75
N PRO A 202 26.28 -16.74 -18.53
CA PRO A 202 27.64 -17.23 -18.24
C PRO A 202 28.04 -18.41 -19.15
N GLN A 203 29.30 -18.45 -19.60
CA GLN A 203 29.75 -19.39 -20.64
C GLN A 203 29.58 -20.86 -20.25
N ASP A 204 29.68 -21.18 -18.96
CA ASP A 204 29.42 -22.49 -18.37
C ASP A 204 27.94 -22.93 -18.45
N GLN A 205 27.02 -21.97 -18.54
CA GLN A 205 25.57 -22.22 -18.63
C GLN A 205 25.03 -22.18 -20.07
N LYS A 206 25.77 -21.61 -21.03
CA LYS A 206 25.34 -21.51 -22.44
C LYS A 206 25.05 -22.87 -23.08
N ALA A 207 25.96 -23.83 -22.90
CA ALA A 207 25.82 -25.17 -23.48
C ALA A 207 24.62 -25.97 -22.91
N ALA A 208 24.15 -25.62 -21.71
CA ALA A 208 22.96 -26.22 -21.11
C ALA A 208 21.67 -25.62 -21.70
N LEU A 209 21.63 -24.29 -21.88
CA LEU A 209 20.48 -23.59 -22.46
C LEU A 209 20.32 -23.87 -23.97
N GLU A 210 21.42 -23.98 -24.72
CA GLU A 210 21.37 -24.34 -26.15
C GLU A 210 20.78 -25.73 -26.41
N LYS A 211 20.83 -26.64 -25.41
CA LYS A 211 20.19 -27.97 -25.49
C LYS A 211 18.72 -27.97 -25.09
N MET A 212 18.22 -26.89 -24.49
CA MET A 212 16.83 -26.75 -24.06
C MET A 212 15.92 -26.13 -25.13
N ASN A 213 16.51 -25.52 -26.16
CA ASN A 213 15.84 -25.06 -27.38
C ASN A 213 15.93 -26.12 -28.49
#